data_AF-A0A7S1CS11-F1
#
_entry.id   AF-A0A7S1CS11-F1
#
_cell.length_a   1.000
_cell.length_b   1.000
_cell.length_c   1.000
_cell.angle_alpha   90.00
_cell.angle_beta   90.00
_cell.angle_gamma   90.00
#
_symmetry.space_group_name_H-M   'P 1'
#
loop_
_entity.id
_entity.type
_entity.pdbx_description
1 polymer ?
#
loop_
_entity_poly.entity_id
_entity_poly.type
_entity_poly.pdbx_seq_one_letter_code
_entity_poly.pdbx_strand_id
1 'polypeptide(L)'
;VATRKHFGDLFRRYGSPVLCLNLVKKREKHAREVKIGSEFAAAVAYINRILPPKHRVQYWALDFSALSHSKQHNVLEALKDAATWGANNTGFYCSAPVPPRSSL
;
A
#
# COMPACT_ATOMS: atom_id res chain seq x y z
N VAL A 1 18.18 0.86 12.22
CA VAL A 1 18.09 2.35 12.31
C VAL A 1 17.52 2.98 11.03
N ALA A 2 17.97 2.57 9.84
CA ALA A 2 17.51 3.12 8.55
C ALA A 2 15.99 3.06 8.33
N THR A 3 15.35 1.90 8.52
CA THR A 3 13.89 1.71 8.36
C THR A 3 13.08 2.74 9.15
N ARG A 4 13.42 2.95 10.42
CA ARG A 4 12.71 3.91 11.28
C ARG A 4 12.86 5.34 10.80
N LYS A 5 14.08 5.73 10.39
CA LYS A 5 14.33 7.06 9.81
C LYS A 5 13.54 7.27 8.52
N HIS A 6 13.50 6.24 7.67
CA HIS A 6 12.76 6.27 6.41
C HIS A 6 11.26 6.47 6.63
N PHE A 7 10.63 5.63 7.46
CA PHE A 7 9.19 5.79 7.74
C PHE A 7 8.90 7.10 8.47
N GLY A 8 9.76 7.54 9.41
CA GLY A 8 9.60 8.84 10.06
C GLY A 8 9.62 10.01 9.08
N ASP A 9 10.44 9.94 8.04
CA ASP A 9 10.47 10.92 6.96
C ASP A 9 9.23 10.85 6.06
N LEU A 10 8.73 9.65 5.75
CA LEU A 10 7.47 9.48 5.01
C LEU A 10 6.29 10.10 5.76
N PHE A 11 6.17 9.84 7.07
CA PHE A 11 5.11 10.43 7.89
C PHE A 11 5.20 11.96 7.94
N ARG A 12 6.42 12.52 7.95
CA ARG A 12 6.60 13.98 7.92
C ARG A 12 6.12 14.60 6.60
N ARG A 13 6.39 13.94 5.47
CA ARG A 13 6.06 14.46 4.13
C ARG A 13 4.61 14.24 3.73
N TYR A 14 4.06 13.06 4.02
CA TYR A 14 2.77 12.61 3.50
C TYR A 14 1.70 12.42 4.57
N GLY A 15 2.05 12.56 5.85
CA GLY A 15 1.13 12.31 6.95
C GLY A 15 0.88 10.81 7.17
N SER A 16 -0.27 10.51 7.77
CA SER A 16 -0.70 9.16 8.14
C SER A 16 -2.11 8.89 7.61
N PRO A 17 -2.43 7.64 7.20
CA PRO A 17 -1.56 6.45 7.20
C PRO A 17 -0.61 6.41 6.00
N VAL A 18 0.54 5.75 6.16
CA VAL A 18 1.41 5.36 5.04
C VAL A 18 0.94 4.00 4.52
N LEU A 19 0.70 3.93 3.21
CA LEU A 19 0.24 2.73 2.51
C LEU A 19 1.39 2.14 1.68
N CYS A 20 1.61 0.83 1.79
CA CYS A 20 2.64 0.11 1.06
C CYS A 20 1.99 -1.00 0.22
N LEU A 21 1.94 -0.81 -1.10
CA LEU A 21 1.54 -1.84 -2.06
C LEU A 21 2.80 -2.54 -2.59
N ASN A 22 2.93 -3.83 -2.31
CA ASN A 22 4.01 -4.66 -2.82
C ASN A 22 3.50 -5.53 -3.97
N LEU A 23 4.14 -5.42 -5.14
CA LEU A 23 3.79 -6.15 -6.36
C LEU A 23 4.71 -7.34 -6.66
N VAL A 24 5.67 -7.62 -5.77
CA VAL A 24 6.65 -8.70 -5.92
C VAL A 24 5.96 -10.05 -6.11
N LYS A 25 6.47 -10.81 -7.08
CA LYS A 25 6.01 -12.18 -7.37
C LYS A 25 6.27 -13.09 -6.16
N LYS A 26 5.27 -13.89 -5.76
CA LYS A 26 5.42 -14.78 -4.59
C LYS A 26 6.13 -16.10 -4.93
N ARG A 27 6.18 -16.48 -6.21
CA ARG A 27 6.82 -17.72 -6.69
C ARG A 27 7.83 -17.44 -7.79
N GLU A 28 9.10 -17.66 -7.52
CA GLU A 28 10.19 -17.50 -8.49
C GLU A 28 11.03 -18.77 -8.57
N LYS A 29 11.61 -19.06 -9.75
CA LYS A 29 12.54 -20.17 -9.93
C LYS A 29 13.85 -19.96 -9.14
N HIS A 30 14.24 -18.70 -8.97
CA HIS A 30 15.34 -18.28 -8.10
C HIS A 30 14.83 -17.15 -7.20
N ALA A 31 14.89 -17.33 -5.88
CA ALA A 31 14.36 -16.39 -4.90
C ALA A 31 15.18 -15.11 -4.82
N ARG A 32 14.96 -14.19 -5.76
CA ARG A 32 15.61 -12.88 -5.81
C ARG A 32 14.70 -11.82 -5.19
N GLU A 33 13.49 -11.68 -5.71
CA GLU A 33 12.55 -10.65 -5.25
C GLU A 33 11.82 -11.09 -3.98
N VAL A 34 11.55 -12.40 -3.83
CA VAL A 34 10.86 -12.96 -2.66
C VAL A 34 11.60 -12.62 -1.36
N LYS A 35 12.93 -12.65 -1.36
CA LYS A 35 13.75 -12.29 -0.18
C LYS A 35 13.52 -10.84 0.21
N ILE A 36 13.59 -9.93 -0.76
CA ILE A 36 13.36 -8.49 -0.53
C ILE A 36 11.95 -8.26 -0.01
N GLY A 37 10.94 -8.91 -0.61
CA GLY A 37 9.55 -8.82 -0.15
C GLY A 37 9.37 -9.30 1.29
N SER A 38 10.03 -10.39 1.69
CA SER A 38 9.97 -10.92 3.06
C SER A 38 10.65 -10.00 4.08
N GLU A 39 11.83 -9.47 3.75
CA GLU A 39 12.55 -8.54 4.62
C GLU A 39 11.80 -7.20 4.76
N PHE A 40 11.18 -6.72 3.68
CA PHE A 40 10.35 -5.52 3.73
C PHE A 40 9.10 -5.73 4.59
N ALA A 41 8.42 -6.87 4.46
CA ALA A 41 7.28 -7.20 5.31
C ALA A 41 7.68 -7.27 6.80
N ALA A 42 8.83 -7.87 7.11
CA ALA A 42 9.37 -7.90 8.48
C ALA A 42 9.69 -6.49 8.99
N ALA A 43 10.24 -5.63 8.14
CA ALA A 43 10.53 -4.24 8.47
C ALA A 43 9.24 -3.45 8.76
N VAL A 44 8.18 -3.62 7.97
CA VAL A 44 6.86 -3.01 8.24
C VAL A 44 6.28 -3.54 9.55
N ALA A 45 6.34 -4.86 9.79
CA ALA A 45 5.86 -5.45 11.04
C ALA A 45 6.59 -4.87 12.26
N TYR A 46 7.92 -4.71 12.17
CA TYR A 46 8.73 -4.06 13.20
C TYR A 46 8.27 -2.62 13.46
N ILE A 47 8.02 -1.83 12.41
CA ILE A 47 7.53 -0.45 12.55
C ILE A 47 6.12 -0.41 13.18
N ASN A 48 5.24 -1.34 12.82
CA ASN A 48 3.88 -1.40 13.37
C ASN A 48 3.82 -1.80 14.85
N ARG A 49 4.88 -2.38 15.42
CA ARG A 49 4.99 -2.64 16.87
C ARG A 49 5.17 -1.37 17.68
N ILE A 50 5.78 -0.33 17.09
CA ILE A 50 6.05 0.94 17.78
C ILE A 50 5.03 2.04 17.46
N LEU A 51 4.20 1.85 16.43
CA LEU A 51 3.17 2.80 16.04
C LEU A 51 1.82 2.51 16.74
N PRO A 52 1.09 3.55 17.18
CA PRO A 52 -0.29 3.41 17.62
C PRO A 52 -1.16 2.77 16.51
N PRO A 53 -2.20 1.98 16.85
CA PRO A 53 -3.01 1.28 15.86
C PRO A 53 -3.52 2.14 14.69
N LYS A 54 -3.96 3.37 15.00
CA LYS A 54 -4.45 4.36 14.01
C LYS A 54 -3.40 4.85 13.00
N HIS A 55 -2.11 4.70 13.30
CA HIS A 55 -1.00 5.20 12.48
C HIS A 55 -0.16 4.08 11.87
N ARG A 56 -0.57 2.82 12.07
CA ARG A 56 0.15 1.68 11.51
C ARG A 56 0.23 1.79 10.00
N VAL A 57 1.41 1.49 9.49
CA VAL A 57 1.65 1.32 8.05
C VAL A 57 0.78 0.18 7.57
N GLN A 58 -0.03 0.43 6.56
CA GLN A 58 -0.86 -0.60 5.95
C GLN A 58 -0.10 -1.23 4.79
N TYR A 59 0.02 -2.54 4.78
CA TYR A 59 0.81 -3.27 3.79
C TYR A 59 -0.04 -4.29 3.06
N TRP A 60 -0.02 -4.23 1.73
CA TRP A 60 -0.74 -5.14 0.86
C TRP A 60 0.23 -5.78 -0.14
N ALA A 61 0.42 -7.09 -0.04
CA ALA A 61 1.20 -7.87 -0.99
C ALA A 61 0.32 -8.52 -2.08
N LEU A 62 0.37 -7.94 -3.27
CA LEU A 62 -0.35 -8.37 -4.46
C LEU A 62 0.60 -9.14 -5.39
N ASP A 63 0.33 -10.41 -5.67
CA ASP A 63 1.14 -11.17 -6.64
C ASP A 63 0.70 -10.81 -8.06
N PHE A 64 1.34 -9.77 -8.62
CA PHE A 64 0.99 -9.24 -9.93
C PHE A 64 1.20 -10.27 -11.05
N SER A 65 2.25 -11.10 -10.96
CA SER A 65 2.52 -12.12 -11.98
C SER A 65 1.49 -13.24 -11.97
N ALA A 66 0.98 -13.63 -10.80
CA ALA A 66 -0.13 -14.58 -10.72
C ALA A 66 -1.41 -14.02 -11.37
N LEU A 67 -1.69 -12.73 -11.17
CA LEU A 67 -2.85 -12.06 -11.76
C LEU A 67 -2.72 -11.92 -13.28
N SER A 68 -1.53 -11.59 -13.79
CA SER A 68 -1.31 -11.41 -15.24
C SER A 68 -1.44 -12.71 -16.05
N HIS A 69 -1.27 -13.87 -15.41
CA HIS A 69 -1.39 -15.18 -16.06
C HIS A 69 -2.72 -15.88 -15.76
N SER A 70 -3.58 -15.31 -14.93
CA SER A 70 -4.90 -15.88 -14.62
C SER A 70 -5.89 -15.59 -15.73
N LYS A 71 -6.69 -16.60 -16.12
CA LYS A 71 -7.85 -16.41 -17.01
C LYS A 71 -9.09 -15.88 -16.27
N GLN A 72 -9.09 -15.97 -14.94
CA GLN A 72 -10.24 -15.64 -14.08
C GLN A 72 -10.10 -14.31 -13.34
N HIS A 73 -8.87 -13.77 -13.23
CA HIS A 73 -8.60 -12.53 -12.51
C HIS A 73 -8.05 -11.48 -13.46
N ASN A 74 -8.68 -10.31 -13.49
CA ASN A 74 -8.24 -9.20 -14.32
C ASN A 74 -7.26 -8.33 -13.53
N VAL A 75 -6.05 -8.16 -14.04
CA VAL A 75 -5.03 -7.25 -13.49
C VAL A 75 -5.60 -5.84 -13.26
N LEU A 76 -6.44 -5.36 -14.19
CA LEU A 76 -7.07 -4.04 -14.08
C LEU A 76 -7.99 -3.93 -12.87
N GLU A 77 -8.70 -5.01 -12.52
CA GLU A 77 -9.58 -5.06 -11.36
C GLU A 77 -8.76 -4.99 -10.07
N ALA A 78 -7.69 -5.77 -9.96
CA ALA A 78 -6.81 -5.72 -8.81
C ALA A 78 -6.14 -4.34 -8.63
N LEU A 79 -5.77 -3.67 -9.73
CA LEU A 79 -5.25 -2.30 -9.69
C LEU A 79 -6.33 -1.29 -9.30
N LYS A 80 -7.57 -1.48 -9.77
CA LYS A 80 -8.72 -0.67 -9.35
C LYS A 80 -9.00 -0.82 -7.85
N ASP A 81 -8.91 -2.04 -7.32
CA ASP A 81 -9.07 -2.29 -5.88
C ASP A 81 -7.95 -1.63 -5.07
N ALA A 82 -6.71 -1.73 -5.55
CA ALA A 82 -5.57 -1.04 -4.94
C ALA A 82 -5.74 0.49 -4.95
N ALA A 83 -6.21 1.05 -6.06
CA ALA A 83 -6.49 2.48 -6.18
C ALA A 83 -7.63 2.92 -5.26
N THR A 84 -8.71 2.15 -5.20
CA THR A 84 -9.87 2.39 -4.33
C THR A 84 -9.47 2.31 -2.86
N TRP A 85 -8.69 1.30 -2.49
CA TRP A 85 -8.12 1.16 -1.15
C TRP A 85 -7.24 2.36 -0.78
N GLY A 86 -6.36 2.80 -1.69
CA GLY A 86 -5.54 3.99 -1.50
C GLY A 86 -6.38 5.24 -1.26
N ALA A 87 -7.28 5.55 -2.19
CA ALA A 87 -8.14 6.73 -2.13
C ALA A 87 -9.03 6.75 -0.87
N ASN A 88 -9.59 5.62 -0.45
CA ASN A 88 -10.42 5.54 0.75
C ASN A 88 -9.62 5.76 2.05
N ASN A 89 -8.34 5.40 2.08
CA ASN A 89 -7.52 5.50 3.28
C ASN A 89 -6.77 6.84 3.40
N THR A 90 -6.41 7.48 2.27
CA THR A 90 -5.67 8.75 2.29
C THR A 90 -6.50 9.95 1.84
N GLY A 91 -7.62 9.72 1.16
CA GLY A 91 -8.32 10.76 0.43
C GLY A 91 -7.46 11.34 -0.71
N PHE A 92 -7.91 12.48 -1.22
CA PHE A 92 -7.19 13.29 -2.20
C PHE A 92 -7.43 14.76 -1.91
N TYR A 93 -6.48 15.61 -2.31
CA TYR A 93 -6.66 17.05 -2.24
C TYR A 93 -7.64 17.51 -3.33
N CYS A 94 -8.64 18.30 -2.96
CA CYS A 94 -9.58 18.92 -3.88
C CYS A 94 -9.71 20.40 -3.53
N SER A 95 -9.35 21.28 -4.48
CA SER A 95 -9.52 22.73 -4.35
C SER A 95 -10.76 23.26 -5.07
N ALA A 96 -11.53 22.38 -5.73
CA ALA A 96 -12.77 22.77 -6.39
C ALA A 96 -13.81 23.17 -5.33
N PRO A 97 -14.70 24.13 -5.62
CA PRO A 97 -15.81 24.45 -4.73
C PRO A 97 -16.64 23.19 -4.51
N VAL A 98 -17.02 22.92 -3.25
CA VAL A 98 -17.95 21.84 -2.94
C VAL A 98 -19.24 22.12 -3.74
N PRO A 99 -19.69 21.19 -4.61
CA PRO A 99 -20.91 21.41 -5.35
C PRO A 99 -22.05 21.65 -4.37
N PRO A 100 -22.99 22.57 -4.65
CA PRO A 100 -24.15 22.77 -3.81
C PRO A 100 -24.80 21.43 -3.54
N ARG A 101 -25.04 21.09 -2.26
CA ARG A 101 -25.84 19.90 -1.95
C ARG A 101 -27.20 20.12 -2.61
N SER A 102 -27.52 19.34 -3.64
CA SER A 102 -28.88 19.25 -4.14
C SER A 102 -29.73 18.73 -2.98
N SER A 103 -30.60 19.59 -2.46
CA SER A 103 -31.63 19.21 -1.51
C SER A 103 -32.53 18.17 -2.18
N LEU A 104 -32.36 16.90 -1.78
CA LEU A 104 -33.41 15.89 -1.91
C LEU A 104 -34.20 15.89 -0.62
#